data_AF-A0A0Q8DZJ5-F1
#
_entry.id   AF-A0A0Q8DZJ5-F1
#
_cell.length_a   1.000
_cell.length_b   1.000
_cell.length_c   1.000
_cell.angle_alpha   90.00
_cell.angle_beta   90.00
_cell.angle_gamma   90.00
#
_symmetry.space_group_name_H-M   'P 1'
#
loop_
_entity.id
_entity.type
_entity.pdbx_description
1 polymer ?
#
loop_
_entity_poly.entity_id
_entity_poly.type
_entity_poly.pdbx_seq_one_letter_code
_entity_poly.pdbx_strand_id
1 'polypeptide(L)'
;MSRHHYYLSIADLAHARGDDPRFSYDGVDPRSFAAILQESLRADGLFQRWRAVQPDPDAVDASLGNADPEAQVSAHLAGLHTEVDLVTSLPMSVVRHRLYLLVGSAWQLRDLRAA
;
A
#
# COMPACT_ATOMS: atom_id res chain seq x y z
N MET A 1 10.65 15.50 -8.94
CA MET A 1 10.03 15.29 -7.61
C MET A 1 10.96 14.41 -6.80
N SER A 2 11.17 14.67 -5.52
CA SER A 2 12.01 13.80 -4.69
C SER A 2 11.35 12.44 -4.54
N ARG A 3 12.11 11.36 -4.78
CA ARG A 3 11.65 9.99 -4.55
C ARG A 3 12.09 9.54 -3.17
N HIS A 4 11.28 8.67 -2.59
CA HIS A 4 11.47 8.10 -1.28
C HIS A 4 11.56 6.58 -1.39
N HIS A 5 12.45 6.00 -0.60
CA HIS A 5 12.57 4.57 -0.40
C HIS A 5 12.06 4.24 1.00
N TYR A 6 10.92 3.55 1.06
CA TYR A 6 10.28 3.08 2.28
C TYR A 6 10.64 1.61 2.49
N TYR A 7 11.16 1.29 3.67
CA TYR A 7 11.38 -0.08 4.12
C TYR A 7 10.29 -0.43 5.13
N LEU A 8 9.43 -1.38 4.77
CA LEU A 8 8.27 -1.78 5.57
C LEU A 8 8.40 -3.24 5.99
N SER A 9 7.76 -3.60 7.09
CA SER A 9 7.62 -4.99 7.52
C SER A 9 6.18 -5.33 7.83
N ILE A 10 5.72 -6.51 7.42
CA ILE A 10 4.40 -7.06 7.73
C ILE A 10 4.61 -8.32 8.56
N ALA A 11 4.14 -8.32 9.81
CA ALA A 11 4.44 -9.39 10.76
C ALA A 11 3.83 -10.74 10.35
N ASP A 12 2.60 -10.72 9.84
CA ASP A 12 1.89 -11.90 9.37
C ASP A 12 1.04 -11.54 8.14
N LEU A 13 1.65 -11.65 6.95
CA LEU A 13 0.97 -11.34 5.69
C LEU A 13 -0.25 -12.25 5.45
N ALA A 14 -0.21 -13.48 5.95
CA ALA A 14 -1.28 -14.44 5.70
C ALA A 14 -2.60 -14.03 6.37
N HIS A 15 -2.53 -13.36 7.52
CA HIS A 15 -3.70 -12.86 8.26
C HIS A 15 -3.90 -11.34 8.15
N ALA A 16 -2.99 -10.61 7.52
CA ALA A 16 -3.09 -9.16 7.34
C ALA A 16 -4.23 -8.78 6.38
N ARG A 17 -5.26 -8.09 6.87
CA ARG A 17 -6.42 -7.66 6.08
C ARG A 17 -6.78 -6.21 6.41
N GLY A 18 -7.27 -5.48 5.42
CA GLY A 18 -7.91 -4.19 5.63
C GLY A 18 -9.30 -4.35 6.26
N ASP A 19 -9.89 -3.24 6.68
CA ASP A 19 -11.21 -3.25 7.35
C ASP A 19 -12.33 -3.75 6.44
N ASP A 20 -12.23 -3.47 5.15
CA ASP A 20 -13.21 -3.86 4.15
C ASP A 20 -12.64 -4.98 3.27
N PRO A 21 -13.22 -6.20 3.33
CA PRO A 21 -12.78 -7.33 2.52
C PRO A 21 -12.80 -7.05 1.01
N ARG A 22 -13.62 -6.10 0.53
CA ARG A 22 -13.71 -5.73 -0.90
C ARG A 22 -12.43 -5.10 -1.45
N PHE A 23 -11.59 -4.54 -0.57
CA PHE A 23 -10.35 -3.86 -0.94
C PHE A 23 -9.10 -4.55 -0.40
N SER A 24 -9.29 -5.53 0.50
CA SER A 24 -8.21 -6.24 1.16
C SER A 24 -7.48 -7.18 0.23
N TYR A 25 -6.19 -7.38 0.50
CA TYR A 25 -5.40 -8.45 -0.09
C TYR A 25 -5.85 -9.80 0.51
N ASP A 26 -6.19 -10.78 -0.32
CA ASP A 26 -6.67 -12.09 0.16
C ASP A 26 -5.61 -13.21 0.16
N GLY A 27 -4.46 -12.97 -0.48
CA GLY A 27 -3.40 -13.98 -0.63
C GLY A 27 -2.44 -14.09 0.57
N VAL A 28 -1.38 -14.88 0.38
CA VAL A 28 -0.32 -15.12 1.39
C VAL A 28 1.10 -14.96 0.84
N ASP A 29 1.24 -14.74 -0.47
CA ASP A 29 2.53 -14.70 -1.16
C ASP A 29 3.09 -13.27 -1.23
N PRO A 30 4.30 -13.01 -0.71
CA PRO A 30 4.91 -11.68 -0.72
C PRO A 30 5.00 -11.04 -2.12
N ARG A 31 5.34 -11.82 -3.15
CA ARG A 31 5.52 -11.27 -4.50
C ARG A 31 4.19 -10.82 -5.10
N SER A 32 3.14 -11.61 -4.87
CA SER A 32 1.77 -11.29 -5.25
C SER A 32 1.28 -10.04 -4.52
N PHE A 33 1.57 -9.92 -3.21
CA PHE A 33 1.30 -8.70 -2.45
C PHE A 33 2.03 -7.49 -3.04
N ALA A 34 3.33 -7.61 -3.36
CA ALA A 34 4.10 -6.53 -3.96
C ALA A 34 3.51 -6.06 -5.30
N ALA A 35 3.08 -7.00 -6.16
CA ALA A 35 2.45 -6.67 -7.43
C ALA A 35 1.15 -5.88 -7.25
N ILE A 36 0.30 -6.28 -6.30
CA ILE A 36 -0.96 -5.60 -6.00
C ILE A 36 -0.72 -4.21 -5.40
N LEU A 37 0.20 -4.11 -4.43
CA LEU A 37 0.57 -2.82 -3.85
C LEU A 37 1.13 -1.88 -4.92
N GLN A 38 2.02 -2.37 -5.80
CA GLN A 38 2.58 -1.60 -6.90
C GLN A 38 1.48 -1.07 -7.83
N GLU A 39 0.56 -1.94 -8.28
CA GLU A 39 -0.55 -1.53 -9.14
C GLU A 39 -1.42 -0.47 -8.47
N SER A 40 -1.71 -0.64 -7.18
CA SER A 40 -2.49 0.32 -6.40
C SER A 40 -1.83 1.70 -6.25
N LEU A 41 -0.49 1.78 -6.40
CA LEU A 41 0.26 3.02 -6.34
C LEU A 41 0.45 3.64 -7.73
N ARG A 42 0.50 2.82 -8.79
CA ARG A 42 0.63 3.28 -10.18
C ARG A 42 -0.66 3.82 -10.76
N ALA A 43 -1.81 3.39 -10.24
CA ALA A 43 -3.12 3.84 -10.65
C ALA A 43 -4.01 4.18 -9.44
N ASP A 44 -4.99 5.05 -9.65
CA ASP A 44 -5.94 5.46 -8.62
C ASP A 44 -7.17 4.55 -8.53
N GLY A 45 -7.25 3.50 -9.33
CA GLY A 45 -8.45 2.64 -9.42
C GLY A 45 -8.89 2.01 -8.10
N LEU A 46 -7.96 1.64 -7.22
CA LEU A 46 -8.30 1.17 -5.87
C LEU A 46 -8.94 2.29 -5.03
N PHE A 47 -8.37 3.49 -5.09
CA PHE A 47 -8.89 4.66 -4.39
C PHE A 47 -10.27 5.04 -4.90
N GLN A 48 -10.49 5.08 -6.21
CA GLN A 48 -11.80 5.44 -6.77
C GLN A 48 -12.90 4.47 -6.34
N ARG A 49 -12.63 3.16 -6.34
CA ARG A 49 -13.59 2.16 -5.84
C ARG A 49 -13.87 2.31 -4.35
N TRP A 50 -12.85 2.58 -3.54
CA TRP A 50 -13.02 2.84 -2.11
C TRP A 50 -13.77 4.14 -1.84
N ARG A 51 -13.44 5.23 -2.54
CA ARG A 51 -14.09 6.53 -2.43
C ARG A 51 -15.58 6.45 -2.77
N ALA A 52 -15.94 5.70 -3.81
CA ALA A 52 -17.31 5.55 -4.28
C ALA A 52 -18.27 4.89 -3.26
N VAL A 53 -17.73 4.14 -2.29
CA VAL A 53 -18.53 3.49 -1.24
C VAL A 53 -18.50 4.23 0.09
N GLN A 54 -17.83 5.39 0.16
CA GLN A 54 -17.85 6.22 1.36
C GLN A 54 -19.21 6.89 1.55
N PRO A 55 -19.63 7.20 2.79
CA PRO A 55 -20.90 7.88 3.06
C PRO A 55 -21.03 9.24 2.35
N ASP A 56 -19.90 9.96 2.22
CA ASP A 56 -19.79 11.20 1.46
C ASP A 56 -18.51 11.15 0.61
N PRO A 57 -18.61 10.68 -0.65
CA PRO A 57 -17.46 10.57 -1.54
C PRO A 57 -16.80 11.92 -1.88
N ASP A 58 -17.53 13.03 -1.82
CA ASP A 58 -17.01 14.34 -2.21
C ASP A 58 -16.28 15.05 -1.05
N ALA A 59 -16.58 14.66 0.19
CA ALA A 59 -15.81 15.06 1.36
C ALA A 59 -14.45 14.32 1.52
N VAL A 60 -14.22 13.26 0.75
CA VAL A 60 -12.94 12.52 0.78
C VAL A 60 -11.82 13.35 0.17
N ASP A 61 -10.69 13.42 0.87
CA ASP A 61 -9.48 14.08 0.37
C ASP A 61 -9.00 13.45 -0.95
N ALA A 62 -9.12 14.20 -2.05
CA ALA A 62 -8.73 13.78 -3.38
C ALA A 62 -7.22 13.52 -3.51
N SER A 63 -6.38 14.10 -2.63
CA SER A 63 -4.92 13.88 -2.65
C SER A 63 -4.53 12.43 -2.35
N LEU A 64 -5.40 11.67 -1.67
CA LEU A 64 -5.24 10.23 -1.46
C LEU A 64 -5.35 9.40 -2.76
N GLY A 65 -5.89 10.02 -3.82
CA GLY A 65 -5.99 9.47 -5.17
C GLY A 65 -4.74 9.66 -6.02
N ASN A 66 -3.72 10.37 -5.54
CA ASN A 66 -2.48 10.55 -6.30
C ASN A 66 -1.85 9.20 -6.65
N ALA A 67 -1.30 9.11 -7.86
CA ALA A 67 -0.65 7.93 -8.40
C ALA A 67 0.75 8.25 -8.92
N ASP A 68 1.63 7.27 -8.87
CA ASP A 68 3.00 7.33 -9.39
C ASP A 68 3.21 6.16 -10.35
N PRO A 69 3.10 6.38 -11.68
CA PRO A 69 3.26 5.34 -12.69
C PRO A 69 4.62 4.62 -12.64
N GLU A 70 5.62 5.25 -12.03
CA GLU A 70 6.96 4.70 -11.87
C GLU A 70 7.19 4.07 -10.49
N ALA A 71 6.16 3.92 -9.65
CA ALA A 71 6.29 3.26 -8.35
C ALA A 71 6.82 1.84 -8.52
N GLN A 72 7.77 1.44 -7.67
CA GLN A 72 8.36 0.11 -7.66
C GLN A 72 8.19 -0.51 -6.28
N VAL A 73 7.74 -1.77 -6.24
CA VAL A 73 7.58 -2.53 -5.00
C VAL A 73 8.21 -3.90 -5.16
N SER A 74 9.04 -4.28 -4.20
CA SER A 74 9.46 -5.67 -4.01
C SER A 74 9.09 -6.12 -2.62
N ALA A 75 8.76 -7.39 -2.47
CA ALA A 75 8.55 -7.98 -1.16
C ALA A 75 9.06 -9.42 -1.14
N HIS A 76 9.52 -9.84 0.04
CA HIS A 76 10.08 -11.16 0.26
C HIS A 76 9.88 -11.60 1.71
N LEU A 77 9.90 -12.92 1.93
CA LEU A 77 9.80 -13.48 3.27
C LEU A 77 11.17 -13.41 3.96
N ALA A 78 11.21 -12.79 5.14
CA ALA A 78 12.39 -12.68 6.00
C ALA A 78 12.09 -13.37 7.34
N GLY A 79 12.35 -14.67 7.40
CA GLY A 79 11.99 -15.50 8.55
C GLY A 79 10.47 -15.65 8.68
N LEU A 80 9.87 -14.99 9.68
CA LEU A 80 8.43 -15.07 9.97
C LEU A 80 7.62 -13.85 9.50
N HIS A 81 8.29 -12.79 9.03
CA HIS A 81 7.62 -11.58 8.55
C HIS A 81 7.95 -11.35 7.08
N THR A 82 7.14 -10.53 6.42
CA THR A 82 7.40 -10.06 5.06
C THR A 82 8.08 -8.70 5.12
N GLU A 83 9.22 -8.56 4.45
CA GLU A 83 9.83 -7.25 4.18
C GLU A 83 9.34 -6.73 2.83
N VAL A 84 9.11 -5.41 2.78
CA VAL A 84 8.62 -4.71 1.59
C VAL A 84 9.49 -3.49 1.36
N ASP A 85 10.12 -3.43 0.19
CA ASP A 85 10.87 -2.29 -0.29
C ASP A 85 10.00 -1.54 -1.30
N LEU A 86 9.76 -0.26 -1.05
CA LEU A 86 8.92 0.59 -1.88
C LEU A 86 9.69 1.86 -2.28
N VAL A 87 9.79 2.10 -3.60
CA VAL A 87 10.36 3.33 -4.15
C VAL A 87 9.27 4.11 -4.90
N THR A 88 8.94 5.31 -4.41
CA THR A 88 7.89 6.15 -5.01
C THR A 88 8.12 7.64 -4.73
N SER A 89 7.56 8.50 -5.58
CA SER A 89 7.41 9.93 -5.36
C SER A 89 6.17 10.31 -4.52
N LEU A 90 5.31 9.33 -4.20
CA LEU A 90 4.09 9.55 -3.43
C LEU A 90 4.40 9.90 -1.96
N PRO A 91 3.60 10.81 -1.36
CA PRO A 91 3.72 11.12 0.04
C PRO A 91 3.26 9.94 0.91
N MET A 92 3.80 9.86 2.13
CA MET A 92 3.49 8.79 3.08
C MET A 92 1.99 8.65 3.38
N SER A 93 1.20 9.73 3.27
CA SER A 93 -0.26 9.67 3.45
C SER A 93 -0.95 8.72 2.45
N VAL A 94 -0.54 8.76 1.17
CA VAL A 94 -1.06 7.90 0.10
C VAL A 94 -0.60 6.46 0.30
N VAL A 95 0.69 6.27 0.57
CA VAL A 95 1.28 4.93 0.83
C VAL A 95 0.57 4.26 2.01
N ARG A 96 0.45 4.97 3.14
CA ARG A 96 -0.27 4.49 4.32
C ARG A 96 -1.72 4.12 4.00
N HIS A 97 -2.41 4.95 3.23
CA HIS A 97 -3.80 4.68 2.86
C HIS A 97 -3.90 3.40 2.01
N ARG A 98 -3.03 3.19 1.02
CA ARG A 98 -3.00 1.95 0.23
C ARG A 98 -2.72 0.72 1.10
N LEU A 99 -1.75 0.80 2.00
CA LEU A 99 -1.46 -0.28 2.94
C LEU A 99 -2.66 -0.57 3.85
N TYR A 100 -3.35 0.45 4.34
CA TYR A 100 -4.53 0.27 5.20
C TYR A 100 -5.66 -0.47 4.47
N LEU A 101 -5.91 -0.13 3.20
CA LEU A 101 -6.93 -0.82 2.41
C LEU A 101 -6.58 -2.29 2.16
N LEU A 102 -5.30 -2.58 1.90
CA LEU A 102 -4.85 -3.92 1.53
C LEU A 102 -4.64 -4.85 2.73
N VAL A 103 -3.95 -4.36 3.77
CA VAL A 103 -3.42 -5.16 4.89
C VAL A 103 -3.71 -4.55 6.27
N GLY A 104 -4.50 -3.49 6.33
CA GLY A 104 -4.89 -2.84 7.59
C GLY A 104 -3.71 -2.24 8.35
N SER A 105 -3.65 -2.48 9.65
CA SER A 105 -2.58 -2.01 10.55
C SER A 105 -1.44 -3.02 10.74
N ALA A 106 -1.44 -4.14 10.02
CA ALA A 106 -0.49 -5.24 10.19
C ALA A 106 0.92 -4.98 9.62
N TRP A 107 1.29 -3.71 9.44
CA TRP A 107 2.57 -3.28 8.89
C TRP A 107 3.25 -2.25 9.78
N GLN A 108 4.58 -2.15 9.65
CA GLN A 108 5.40 -1.15 10.33
C GLN A 108 6.36 -0.51 9.34
N LEU A 109 6.57 0.80 9.46
CA LEU A 109 7.68 1.49 8.79
C LEU A 109 8.96 1.23 9.58
N ARG A 110 9.96 0.66 8.92
CA ARG A 110 11.27 0.32 9.50
C ARG A 110 12.29 1.43 9.25
N ASP A 111 12.31 1.95 8.03
CA ASP A 111 13.23 3.02 7.63
C ASP A 111 12.66 3.81 6.44
N LEU A 112 13.12 5.04 6.27
CA LEU A 112 12.78 5.94 5.17
C LEU A 112 14.04 6.65 4.69
N ARG A 113 14.35 6.51 3.40
CA ARG A 113 15.51 7.15 2.77
C ARG A 113 15.10 7.96 1.55
N ALA A 114 15.95 8.93 1.18
CA ALA A 114 15.89 9.49 -0.16
C ALA A 114 16.33 8.41 -1.17
N ALA A 115 15.62 8.31 -2.29
CA ALA A 115 15.91 7.36 -3.38
C ALA A 115 16.68 8.02 -4.53
#